data_AF-A0A396S0T4-F1
#
_entry.id   AF-A0A396S0T4-F1
#
_cell.length_a   1.000
_cell.length_b   1.000
_cell.length_c   1.000
_cell.angle_alpha   90.00
_cell.angle_beta   90.00
_cell.angle_gamma   90.00
#
_symmetry.space_group_name_H-M   'P 1'
#
loop_
_entity.id
_entity.type
_entity.pdbx_description
1 polymer ?
#
loop_
_entity_poly.entity_id
_entity_poly.type
_entity_poly.pdbx_seq_one_letter_code
_entity_poly.pdbx_strand_id
1 'polypeptide(L)' 'MSESRDYLEMSFHSIQCFSNDGRLDAEELGRIVAIAERDGVIDQNEIRVLKNIIARIKPEEIDQAMALKLAEISRKIS' A
#
# COMPACT_ATOMS: atom_id res chain seq x y z
N MET A 1 4.63 -18.46 -16.87
CA MET A 1 4.53 -17.96 -15.48
C MET A 1 3.87 -16.61 -15.58
N SER A 2 2.62 -16.49 -15.11
CA SER A 2 1.89 -15.22 -15.18
C SER A 2 2.41 -14.36 -14.05
N GLU A 3 3.17 -13.31 -14.35
CA GLU A 3 3.47 -12.26 -13.38
C GLU A 3 2.13 -11.71 -12.87
N SER A 4 1.95 -11.68 -11.55
CA SER A 4 0.75 -11.06 -10.98
C SER A 4 0.78 -9.57 -11.31
N ARG A 5 -0.34 -9.06 -11.84
CA ARG A 5 -0.46 -7.64 -12.22
C ARG A 5 -0.97 -6.79 -11.07
N ASP A 6 -0.93 -7.33 -9.86
CA ASP A 6 -1.44 -6.71 -8.65
C ASP A 6 -0.70 -5.39 -8.36
N TYR A 7 0.60 -5.28 -8.67
CA TYR A 7 1.33 -4.01 -8.59
C TYR A 7 0.74 -2.88 -9.47
N LEU A 8 0.12 -3.20 -10.61
CA LEU A 8 -0.58 -2.23 -11.46
C LEU A 8 -1.89 -1.79 -10.80
N GLU A 9 -2.63 -2.75 -10.23
CA GLU A 9 -3.89 -2.49 -9.53
C GLU A 9 -3.65 -1.66 -8.26
N MET A 10 -2.62 -1.98 -7.48
CA MET A 10 -2.14 -1.18 -6.35
C MET A 10 -1.74 0.24 -6.76
N SER A 11 -1.02 0.38 -7.87
CA SER A 11 -0.61 1.70 -8.38
C SER A 11 -1.83 2.52 -8.78
N PHE A 12 -2.79 1.91 -9.48
CA PHE A 12 -4.04 2.55 -9.86
C PHE A 12 -4.87 2.97 -8.64
N HIS A 13 -5.05 2.07 -7.68
CA HIS A 13 -5.75 2.36 -6.42
C HIS A 13 -5.07 3.49 -5.64
N SER A 14 -3.73 3.49 -5.57
CA SER A 14 -3.00 4.57 -4.89
C SER A 14 -3.28 5.93 -5.52
N ILE A 15 -3.27 6.02 -6.86
CA ILE A 15 -3.59 7.27 -7.58
C ILE A 15 -5.02 7.69 -7.28
N GLN A 16 -5.96 6.75 -7.21
CA GLN A 16 -7.36 7.03 -6.94
C GLN A 16 -7.59 7.57 -5.53
N CYS A 17 -6.93 7.02 -4.51
CA CYS A 17 -6.94 7.52 -3.13
C CYS A 17 -6.42 8.97 -3.08
N PHE A 18 -5.20 9.18 -3.61
CA PHE A 18 -4.62 10.53 -3.67
C PHE A 18 -5.42 11.52 -4.54
N SER A 19 -6.23 11.05 -5.49
CA SER A 19 -7.05 11.92 -6.34
C SER A 19 -8.39 12.29 -5.72
N ASN A 20 -8.88 11.54 -4.73
CA ASN A 20 -10.21 11.77 -4.15
C ASN A 20 -10.19 12.85 -3.06
N ASP A 21 -9.30 12.72 -2.08
CA ASP A 21 -9.17 13.64 -0.95
C ASP A 21 -7.75 14.18 -0.74
N GLY A 22 -6.79 13.73 -1.57
CA GLY A 22 -5.39 14.14 -1.48
C GLY A 22 -4.61 13.47 -0.35
N ARG A 23 -5.24 12.54 0.37
CA ARG A 23 -4.68 11.87 1.54
C ARG A 23 -4.67 10.37 1.33
N LEU A 24 -3.92 9.68 2.19
CA LEU A 24 -3.98 8.24 2.29
C LEU A 24 -4.35 7.92 3.73
N ASP A 25 -5.44 7.18 3.93
CA ASP A 25 -5.83 6.70 5.25
C ASP A 25 -5.44 5.22 5.48
N ALA A 26 -5.60 4.76 6.72
CA ALA A 26 -5.24 3.40 7.11
C ALA A 26 -6.13 2.33 6.45
N GLU A 27 -7.38 2.65 6.10
CA GLU A 27 -8.27 1.74 5.38
C GLU A 27 -7.86 1.61 3.92
N GLU A 28 -7.54 2.71 3.25
CA GLU A 28 -7.06 2.77 1.88
C GLU A 28 -5.74 2.02 1.72
N LEU A 29 -4.78 2.29 2.60
CA LEU A 29 -3.54 1.53 2.65
C LEU A 29 -3.83 0.04 2.89
N GLY A 30 -4.78 -0.28 3.76
CA GLY A 30 -5.24 -1.65 4.01
C GLY A 30 -5.81 -2.33 2.75
N ARG A 31 -6.56 -1.61 1.91
CA ARG A 31 -7.09 -2.13 0.64
C ARG A 31 -5.97 -2.42 -0.35
N ILE A 32 -4.98 -1.53 -0.45
CA ILE A 32 -3.81 -1.72 -1.32
C ILE A 32 -3.01 -2.95 -0.89
N VAL A 33 -2.82 -3.13 0.41
CA VAL A 33 -2.13 -4.32 0.97
C VAL A 33 -2.95 -5.59 0.74
N ALA A 34 -4.28 -5.53 0.85
CA ALA A 34 -5.13 -6.68 0.55
C ALA A 34 -5.03 -7.12 -0.92
N ILE A 35 -4.79 -6.19 -1.85
CA ILE A 35 -4.50 -6.50 -3.26
C ILE A 35 -3.15 -7.23 -3.37
N ALA A 36 -2.11 -6.72 -2.72
CA ALA A 36 -0.78 -7.38 -2.70
C ALA A 36 -0.77 -8.74 -1.99
N GLU A 37 -1.74 -9.01 -1.12
CA GLU A 37 -1.86 -10.29 -0.41
C GLU A 37 -2.79 -11.27 -1.12
N ARG A 38 -3.42 -10.87 -2.22
CA ARG A 38 -4.46 -11.64 -2.90
C ARG A 38 -3.95 -12.97 -3.45
N ASP A 39 -2.73 -12.97 -3.96
CA ASP A 39 -2.03 -14.15 -4.47
C ASP A 39 -1.22 -14.88 -3.38
N GLY A 40 -1.20 -14.32 -2.16
CA GLY A 40 -0.53 -14.86 -0.99
C GLY A 40 0.99 -14.65 -0.96
N VAL A 41 1.57 -13.97 -1.95
CA VAL A 41 3.02 -13.73 -2.04
C VAL A 41 3.28 -12.30 -2.48
N ILE A 42 3.72 -11.46 -1.55
CA ILE A 42 4.12 -10.10 -1.88
C ILE A 42 5.47 -10.12 -2.62
N ASP A 43 5.48 -9.77 -3.90
CA ASP A 43 6.66 -9.79 -4.75
C ASP A 43 7.50 -8.49 -4.67
N GLN A 44 8.66 -8.45 -5.34
CA GLN A 44 9.51 -7.26 -5.33
C GLN A 44 8.87 -6.02 -5.99
N ASN A 45 8.00 -6.21 -6.99
CA ASN A 45 7.32 -5.12 -7.66
C ASN A 45 6.30 -4.47 -6.72
N GLU A 46 5.55 -5.28 -5.99
CA GLU A 46 4.56 -4.86 -5.00
C GLU A 46 5.23 -4.19 -3.80
N ILE A 47 6.32 -4.75 -3.28
CA ILE A 47 7.13 -4.11 -2.22
C ILE A 47 7.58 -2.73 -2.68
N ARG A 48 8.03 -2.59 -3.93
CA ARG A 48 8.47 -1.29 -4.48
C ARG A 48 7.30 -0.30 -4.55
N VAL A 49 6.11 -0.75 -4.96
CA VAL A 49 4.91 0.09 -5.00
C VAL A 49 4.48 0.48 -3.59
N LEU A 50 4.41 -0.45 -2.63
CA LEU A 50 4.10 -0.17 -1.22
C LEU A 50 5.06 0.86 -0.63
N LYS A 51 6.37 0.67 -0.81
CA LYS A 51 7.38 1.63 -0.33
C LYS A 51 7.19 3.02 -0.94
N ASN A 52 6.88 3.09 -2.24
CA ASN A 52 6.61 4.37 -2.91
C ASN A 52 5.35 5.07 -2.37
N ILE A 53 4.32 4.30 -2.04
CA ILE A 53 3.08 4.84 -1.44
C ILE A 53 3.37 5.35 -0.04
N ILE A 54 4.02 4.54 0.79
CA ILE A 54 4.40 4.91 2.17
C ILE A 54 5.29 6.15 2.19
N ALA A 55 6.24 6.26 1.26
CA ALA A 55 7.12 7.42 1.14
C ALA A 55 6.38 8.72 0.76
N ARG A 56 5.17 8.63 0.20
CA ARG A 56 4.32 9.78 -0.12
C ARG A 56 3.42 10.22 1.03
N ILE A 57 3.20 9.37 2.03
CA ILE A 57 2.39 9.69 3.21
C ILE A 57 3.13 10.76 4.01
N LYS A 58 2.44 11.85 4.32
CA LYS A 58 3.04 12.90 5.16
C LYS A 58 3.06 12.43 6.61
N PRO A 59 4.09 12.79 7.40
CA PRO A 59 4.12 12.47 8.83
C PRO A 59 2.88 12.97 9.59
N GLU A 60 2.30 14.07 9.13
CA GLU A 60 1.08 14.69 9.66
C GLU A 60 -0.18 13.83 9.47
N GLU A 61 -0.15 12.90 8.51
CA GLU A 61 -1.26 11.99 8.16
C GLU A 61 -1.10 10.62 8.83
N ILE A 62 0.01 10.41 9.56
CA ILE A 62 0.25 9.18 10.32
C ILE A 62 -0.47 9.30 11.66
N ASP A 63 -1.73 8.90 11.68
CA ASP A 63 -2.48 8.68 12.92
C ASP A 63 -2.12 7.32 13.58
N GLN A 64 -2.76 7.02 14.70
CA GLN A 64 -2.54 5.77 15.42
C GLN A 64 -2.89 4.52 14.57
N ALA A 65 -3.93 4.60 13.75
CA ALA A 65 -4.35 3.49 12.91
C ALA A 65 -3.36 3.26 11.75
N MET A 66 -2.92 4.35 11.12
CA MET A 66 -1.91 4.34 10.07
C MET A 66 -0.58 3.81 10.59
N ALA A 67 -0.13 4.25 11.76
CA ALA A 67 1.10 3.74 12.37
C ALA A 67 1.05 2.23 12.62
N LEU A 68 -0.07 1.71 13.12
CA LEU A 68 -0.28 0.28 13.30
C LEU A 68 -0.25 -0.47 11.96
N LYS A 69 -0.85 0.09 10.91
CA LYS A 69 -0.88 -0.50 9.58
C LYS A 69 0.50 -0.50 8.92
N LEU A 70 1.24 0.60 9.01
CA LEU A 70 2.62 0.71 8.55
C LEU A 70 3.52 -0.32 9.24
N ALA A 71 3.37 -0.50 10.55
CA ALA A 71 4.12 -1.51 11.29
C ALA A 71 3.75 -2.94 10.87
N GLU A 72 2.48 -3.21 10.56
CA GLU A 72 2.03 -4.49 10.01
C GLU A 72 2.66 -4.77 8.64
N ILE A 73 2.60 -3.80 7.73
CA ILE A 73 3.19 -3.90 6.39
C ILE A 73 4.69 -4.09 6.47
N SER A 74 5.37 -3.29 7.29
CA SER A 74 6.82 -3.40 7.49
C SER A 74 7.23 -4.79 7.98
N ARG A 75 6.40 -5.49 8.77
CA ARG A 75 6.69 -6.88 9.18
C ARG A 75 6.49 -7.89 8.05
N LYS A 76 5.56 -7.62 7.12
CA LYS A 76 5.26 -8.52 5.99
C LYS A 76 6.28 -8.41 4.86
N ILE A 77 6.88 -7.23 4.67
CA ILE A 77 7.87 -6.97 3.63
C ILE A 77 9.34 -7.03 4.13
N SER A 78 9.55 -7.41 5.40
CA SER A 78 10.88 -7.52 6.03
C SER A 78 11.52 -8.89 5.82
#